data_AF-A0A7Y1ZQH7-F1
#
_entry.id   AF-A0A7Y1ZQH7-F1
#
_cell.length_a   1.000
_cell.length_b   1.000
_cell.length_c   1.000
_cell.angle_alpha   90.00
_cell.angle_beta   90.00
_cell.angle_gamma   90.00
#
_symmetry.space_group_name_H-M   'P 1'
#
loop_
_entity.id
_entity.type
_entity.pdbx_description
1 polymer ?
#
loop_
_entity_poly.entity_id
_entity_poly.type
_entity_poly.pdbx_seq_one_letter_code
_entity_poly.pdbx_strand_id
1 'polypeptide(L)'
;MTYLFLNTLRISIAQTFALVVLLAPLSCSSQSTSTPVKTGPIFDDVSATHLPVADLGGLSMDAAMFDFDADGDLDILIANEHRPNILLVNDGAGIFSNGSSAIPSNSRDSEDIGLADFDSDGDQDIVIVSEDDRTNELYINNGDGTFSDGSNRIPVDGTSNSVAVFDVNVDGLPDILIGNNGQNRLVVNIGNATFIDETDQRLPLANDVTQDVDLGDVDGDGDLDIVVGNEDENKLLINQGDGNFTDESEDRIPVRASQEVTREADFGDLDGDGDLDLVFGNVTNLVSGGDAQNRILFNDGTGHFVDMTETNYPVTNERSFEVDVFDIDGDGDNDIVTGNLPGSGGNPVRFSVYLNDGSGIFTDATDDVFPSTIRGFGFDIVRGDVNGDGRDDLYLANRGSTDILLFSASRR
;
A
#
# COMPACT_ATOMS: atom_id res chain seq x y z
N MET A 1 -14.25 -30.86 71.29
CA MET A 1 -14.84 -29.53 71.58
C MET A 1 -15.51 -29.08 70.30
N THR A 2 -16.72 -29.51 69.93
CA THR A 2 -18.05 -29.35 70.55
C THR A 2 -18.56 -27.90 70.51
N TYR A 3 -19.74 -27.73 69.88
CA TYR A 3 -20.78 -26.67 69.86
C TYR A 3 -21.10 -26.32 68.40
N LEU A 4 -22.16 -26.78 67.71
CA LEU A 4 -23.58 -27.08 67.97
C LEU A 4 -24.48 -25.86 68.24
N PHE A 5 -25.28 -25.48 67.23
CA PHE A 5 -26.62 -24.92 67.38
C PHE A 5 -27.55 -25.42 66.25
N LEU A 6 -28.70 -25.99 66.65
CA LEU A 6 -29.87 -26.37 65.85
C LEU A 6 -30.65 -25.10 65.40
N ASN A 7 -31.57 -25.06 64.43
CA ASN A 7 -32.82 -25.81 64.14
C ASN A 7 -33.39 -25.16 62.83
N THR A 8 -34.22 -25.72 61.95
CA THR A 8 -35.44 -26.52 62.12
C THR A 8 -35.91 -27.03 60.75
N LEU A 9 -36.52 -28.21 60.74
CA LEU A 9 -37.15 -28.89 59.60
C LEU A 9 -38.62 -28.45 59.43
N ARG A 10 -39.11 -28.29 58.19
CA ARG A 10 -40.53 -28.53 57.84
C ARG A 10 -40.64 -29.21 56.47
N ILE A 11 -41.33 -30.35 56.47
CA ILE A 11 -41.75 -31.15 55.32
C ILE A 11 -43.15 -30.68 54.88
N SER A 12 -43.43 -30.62 53.57
CA SER A 12 -44.79 -30.76 53.03
C SER A 12 -44.80 -31.09 51.53
N ILE A 13 -45.05 -32.36 51.23
CA ILE A 13 -46.00 -32.98 50.27
C ILE A 13 -46.28 -32.27 48.92
N ALA A 14 -46.15 -33.10 47.87
CA ALA A 14 -46.37 -32.89 46.44
C ALA A 14 -47.79 -32.44 46.01
N GLN A 15 -47.85 -31.75 44.87
CA GLN A 15 -48.94 -31.89 43.89
C GLN A 15 -48.46 -31.47 42.48
N THR A 16 -48.53 -32.42 41.56
CA THR A 16 -48.22 -32.31 40.13
C THR A 16 -49.38 -31.63 39.40
N PHE A 17 -49.10 -30.59 38.62
CA PHE A 17 -50.00 -30.11 37.57
C PHE A 17 -49.29 -30.24 36.22
N ALA A 18 -49.79 -31.15 35.38
CA ALA A 18 -49.43 -31.22 33.97
C ALA A 18 -50.22 -30.15 33.22
N LEU A 19 -49.51 -29.15 32.68
CA LEU A 19 -50.07 -28.19 31.74
C LEU A 19 -49.77 -28.70 30.32
N VAL A 20 -50.81 -29.17 29.62
CA VAL A 20 -50.76 -29.41 28.18
C VAL A 20 -50.91 -28.06 27.49
N VAL A 21 -49.83 -27.54 26.92
CA VAL A 21 -49.88 -26.39 26.02
C VAL A 21 -50.03 -26.93 24.59
N LEU A 22 -51.17 -26.64 23.96
CA LEU A 22 -51.36 -26.84 22.53
C LEU A 22 -50.44 -25.86 21.78
N LEU A 23 -49.52 -26.39 20.97
CA LEU A 23 -48.77 -25.64 19.97
C LEU A 23 -49.72 -25.24 18.83
N ALA A 24 -49.98 -23.93 18.68
CA ALA A 24 -50.43 -23.36 17.43
C ALA A 24 -49.18 -22.96 16.61
N PRO A 25 -49.11 -23.26 15.31
CA PRO A 25 -47.99 -22.81 14.50
C PRO A 25 -48.09 -21.29 14.34
N LEU A 26 -47.19 -20.56 14.99
CA LEU A 26 -46.88 -19.18 14.64
C LEU A 26 -46.19 -19.22 13.28
N SER A 27 -46.93 -18.89 12.23
CA SER A 27 -46.33 -18.49 10.95
C SER A 27 -45.56 -17.21 11.20
N CYS A 28 -44.25 -17.34 11.44
CA CYS A 28 -43.33 -16.22 11.41
C CYS A 28 -43.25 -15.77 9.95
N SER A 29 -44.01 -14.75 9.58
CA SER A 29 -43.70 -14.00 8.37
C SER A 29 -42.46 -13.18 8.71
N SER A 30 -41.28 -13.70 8.38
CA SER A 30 -40.11 -12.85 8.21
C SER A 30 -40.44 -11.87 7.09
N GLN A 31 -40.90 -10.68 7.45
CA GLN A 31 -40.74 -9.55 6.55
C GLN A 31 -39.23 -9.33 6.46
N SER A 32 -38.61 -9.99 5.49
CA SER A 32 -37.37 -9.53 4.89
C SER A 32 -37.63 -8.10 4.44
N THR A 33 -37.29 -7.14 5.28
CA THR A 33 -37.00 -5.79 4.81
C THR A 33 -35.72 -5.93 4.02
N SER A 34 -35.83 -6.31 2.74
CA SER A 34 -34.75 -6.12 1.79
C SER A 34 -34.57 -4.62 1.68
N THR A 35 -33.66 -4.08 2.48
CA THR A 35 -33.03 -2.81 2.16
C THR A 35 -32.51 -2.92 0.73
N PRO A 36 -32.80 -1.96 -0.14
CA PRO A 36 -32.27 -2.02 -1.50
C PRO A 36 -30.74 -2.03 -1.40
N VAL A 37 -30.10 -3.07 -1.96
CA VAL A 37 -28.67 -3.06 -2.22
C VAL A 37 -28.38 -1.78 -3.01
N LYS A 38 -27.43 -0.94 -2.56
CA LYS A 38 -26.99 0.23 -3.33
C LYS A 38 -26.47 -0.32 -4.65
N THR A 39 -27.20 -0.08 -5.74
CA THR A 39 -26.73 -0.38 -7.09
C THR A 39 -25.87 0.81 -7.53
N GLY A 40 -24.57 0.63 -7.64
CA GLY A 40 -23.62 1.66 -8.04
C GLY A 40 -22.23 1.42 -7.45
N PRO A 41 -21.28 2.34 -7.71
CA PRO A 41 -19.91 2.28 -7.23
C PRO A 41 -19.78 2.01 -5.73
N ILE A 42 -18.71 1.30 -5.36
CA ILE A 42 -18.31 1.05 -3.96
C ILE A 42 -17.85 2.33 -3.31
N PHE A 43 -17.17 3.21 -4.04
CA PHE A 43 -16.63 4.44 -3.49
C PHE A 43 -17.43 5.67 -3.90
N ASP A 44 -17.51 6.65 -3.00
CA ASP A 44 -18.08 7.96 -3.26
C ASP A 44 -16.94 9.02 -3.30
N ASP A 45 -16.91 9.85 -4.34
CA ASP A 45 -15.94 10.96 -4.48
C ASP A 45 -16.29 12.11 -3.53
N VAL A 46 -15.40 12.36 -2.56
CA VAL A 46 -15.59 13.39 -1.54
C VAL A 46 -14.60 14.55 -1.66
N SER A 47 -13.69 14.48 -2.64
CA SER A 47 -12.55 15.38 -2.86
C SER A 47 -12.90 16.86 -2.77
N ALA A 48 -13.98 17.29 -3.43
CA ALA A 48 -14.38 18.69 -3.52
C ALA A 48 -14.76 19.33 -2.17
N THR A 49 -15.00 18.52 -1.14
CA THR A 49 -15.44 18.97 0.19
C THR A 49 -14.48 18.60 1.31
N HIS A 50 -13.61 17.62 1.07
CA HIS A 50 -12.74 17.02 2.08
C HIS A 50 -11.26 17.26 1.81
N LEU A 51 -10.87 17.66 0.58
CA LEU A 51 -9.50 18.04 0.27
C LEU A 51 -9.34 19.57 0.11
N PRO A 52 -8.22 20.14 0.57
CA PRO A 52 -7.87 21.53 0.29
C PRO A 52 -7.30 21.65 -1.14
N VAL A 53 -8.14 21.42 -2.16
CA VAL A 53 -7.76 21.30 -3.58
C VAL A 53 -6.87 22.43 -4.11
N ALA A 54 -7.00 23.64 -3.57
CA ALA A 54 -6.18 24.79 -3.97
C ALA A 54 -4.69 24.63 -3.62
N ASP A 55 -4.37 23.84 -2.59
CA ASP A 55 -3.02 23.67 -2.06
C ASP A 55 -2.27 22.52 -2.74
N LEU A 56 -3.01 21.49 -3.21
CA LEU A 56 -2.46 20.27 -3.81
C LEU A 56 -1.68 20.53 -5.09
N GLY A 57 -2.15 21.43 -5.97
CA GLY A 57 -1.43 21.87 -7.17
C GLY A 57 -1.14 20.78 -8.23
N GLY A 58 -1.48 19.52 -7.97
CA GLY A 58 -1.49 18.41 -8.94
C GLY A 58 -0.11 18.03 -9.44
N LEU A 59 0.86 17.88 -8.54
CA LEU A 59 2.21 17.39 -8.84
C LEU A 59 2.59 16.28 -7.86
N SER A 60 1.58 15.54 -7.38
CA SER A 60 1.74 14.49 -6.40
C SER A 60 2.30 13.25 -7.08
N MET A 61 3.38 12.71 -6.51
CA MET A 61 4.09 11.52 -7.01
C MET A 61 3.77 10.31 -6.15
N ASP A 62 3.70 10.50 -4.84
CA ASP A 62 3.40 9.47 -3.85
C ASP A 62 2.72 10.09 -2.63
N ALA A 63 1.99 9.29 -1.85
CA ALA A 63 1.37 9.66 -0.60
C ALA A 63 1.42 8.55 0.46
N ALA A 64 1.70 8.94 1.70
CA ALA A 64 1.68 8.03 2.85
C ALA A 64 0.69 8.50 3.91
N MET A 65 -0.01 7.55 4.54
CA MET A 65 -0.94 7.83 5.66
C MET A 65 -0.35 7.47 7.01
N PHE A 66 -0.41 8.40 7.96
CA PHE A 66 0.03 8.18 9.35
C PHE A 66 -0.53 9.23 10.31
N ASP A 67 -0.55 8.94 11.60
CA ASP A 67 -0.95 9.88 12.66
C ASP A 67 0.28 10.69 13.10
N PHE A 68 0.49 11.87 12.50
CA PHE A 68 1.75 12.61 12.74
C PHE A 68 1.73 13.43 14.05
N ASP A 69 0.55 13.77 14.56
CA ASP A 69 0.38 14.61 15.76
C ASP A 69 -0.21 13.87 16.99
N ALA A 70 -0.36 12.55 16.87
CA ALA A 70 -0.80 11.63 17.90
C ALA A 70 -2.22 11.91 18.41
N ASP A 71 -3.11 12.41 17.55
CA ASP A 71 -4.52 12.63 17.87
C ASP A 71 -5.42 11.41 17.59
N GLY A 72 -4.87 10.40 16.89
CA GLY A 72 -5.50 9.12 16.58
C GLY A 72 -6.16 9.06 15.22
N ASP A 73 -6.10 10.13 14.42
CA ASP A 73 -6.66 10.20 13.08
C ASP A 73 -5.53 10.08 12.03
N LEU A 74 -5.78 9.40 10.91
CA LEU A 74 -4.79 9.29 9.83
C LEU A 74 -4.69 10.59 9.05
N ASP A 75 -3.48 11.15 8.97
CA ASP A 75 -3.09 12.27 8.13
C ASP A 75 -2.47 11.79 6.81
N ILE A 76 -2.21 12.70 5.87
CA ILE A 76 -1.63 12.35 4.56
C ILE A 76 -0.39 13.21 4.29
N LEU A 77 0.76 12.59 4.11
CA LEU A 77 1.95 13.22 3.53
C LEU A 77 1.99 12.93 2.04
N ILE A 78 2.40 13.91 1.25
CA ILE A 78 2.42 13.84 -0.22
C ILE A 78 3.80 14.29 -0.72
N ALA A 79 4.51 13.39 -1.39
CA ALA A 79 5.72 13.69 -2.13
C ALA A 79 5.34 14.43 -3.42
N ASN A 80 6.01 15.54 -3.70
CA ASN A 80 5.70 16.36 -4.86
C ASN A 80 6.90 16.61 -5.77
N GLU A 81 6.64 16.56 -7.07
CA GLU A 81 7.60 16.92 -8.11
C GLU A 81 7.83 18.45 -8.14
N HIS A 82 9.10 18.84 -8.04
CA HIS A 82 9.63 20.20 -8.18
C HIS A 82 9.03 21.28 -7.26
N ARG A 83 8.54 20.91 -6.08
CA ARG A 83 7.95 21.84 -5.10
C ARG A 83 8.01 21.26 -3.68
N PRO A 84 7.64 22.05 -2.64
CA PRO A 84 7.52 21.50 -1.30
C PRO A 84 6.45 20.41 -1.21
N ASN A 85 6.83 19.35 -0.50
CA ASN A 85 5.96 18.27 -0.06
C ASN A 85 4.79 18.82 0.77
N ILE A 86 3.67 18.10 0.77
CA ILE A 86 2.43 18.56 1.40
C ILE A 86 2.07 17.63 2.54
N LEU A 87 1.81 18.19 3.72
CA LEU A 87 1.18 17.47 4.81
C LEU A 87 -0.26 17.95 4.92
N LEU A 88 -1.19 17.02 4.89
CA LEU A 88 -2.62 17.24 5.07
C LEU A 88 -3.04 16.70 6.44
N VAL A 89 -3.57 17.57 7.28
CA VAL A 89 -4.04 17.23 8.63
C VAL A 89 -5.53 16.92 8.59
N ASN A 90 -5.90 15.76 9.09
CA ASN A 90 -7.27 15.28 9.23
C ASN A 90 -7.95 15.90 10.46
N ASP A 91 -9.28 16.02 10.45
CA ASP A 91 -10.07 16.46 11.60
C ASP A 91 -10.85 15.32 12.29
N GLY A 92 -10.49 14.08 11.95
CA GLY A 92 -11.13 12.83 12.37
C GLY A 92 -12.43 12.50 11.66
N ALA A 93 -12.90 13.36 10.76
CA ALA A 93 -14.03 13.08 9.86
C ALA A 93 -13.58 12.96 8.39
N GLY A 94 -12.28 12.86 8.16
CA GLY A 94 -11.66 12.85 6.83
C GLY A 94 -11.72 14.20 6.13
N ILE A 95 -11.88 15.32 6.86
CA ILE A 95 -11.80 16.66 6.27
C ILE A 95 -10.38 17.20 6.48
N PHE A 96 -9.64 17.27 5.39
CA PHE A 96 -8.23 17.62 5.41
C PHE A 96 -7.98 19.13 5.31
N SER A 97 -6.94 19.59 5.98
CA SER A 97 -6.42 20.96 5.90
C SER A 97 -4.91 20.97 5.70
N ASN A 98 -4.36 22.02 5.09
CA ASN A 98 -2.92 22.09 4.85
C ASN A 98 -2.14 22.32 6.17
N GLY A 99 -1.31 21.33 6.52
CA GLY A 99 -0.39 21.33 7.66
C GLY A 99 1.09 21.46 7.28
N SER A 100 1.42 21.77 6.02
CA SER A 100 2.79 21.76 5.49
C SER A 100 3.79 22.63 6.26
N SER A 101 3.35 23.55 7.14
CA SER A 101 4.26 24.29 8.01
C SER A 101 4.96 23.43 9.07
N ALA A 102 4.48 22.20 9.30
CA ALA A 102 5.08 21.25 10.24
C ALA A 102 6.35 20.58 9.70
N ILE A 103 6.50 20.51 8.37
CA ILE A 103 7.61 19.83 7.70
C ILE A 103 8.57 20.83 7.03
N PRO A 104 9.84 20.47 6.80
CA PRO A 104 10.75 21.27 5.98
C PRO A 104 10.18 21.57 4.59
N SER A 105 10.31 22.83 4.16
CA SER A 105 9.73 23.32 2.89
C SER A 105 10.79 23.38 1.78
N ASN A 106 11.40 22.24 1.46
CA ASN A 106 12.37 22.12 0.37
C ASN A 106 11.65 21.93 -0.97
N SER A 107 12.10 22.57 -2.05
CA SER A 107 11.55 22.31 -3.39
C SER A 107 12.47 21.34 -4.12
N ARG A 108 12.08 20.07 -4.14
CA ARG A 108 12.81 18.96 -4.78
C ARG A 108 11.90 18.22 -5.74
N ASP A 109 12.47 17.27 -6.45
CA ASP A 109 11.76 16.29 -7.24
C ASP A 109 11.54 15.02 -6.43
N SER A 110 10.60 15.08 -5.48
CA SER A 110 10.33 13.99 -4.53
C SER A 110 9.46 12.92 -5.19
N GLU A 111 9.88 11.66 -5.09
CA GLU A 111 9.23 10.53 -5.78
C GLU A 111 8.42 9.65 -4.84
N ASP A 112 9.03 9.15 -3.75
CA ASP A 112 8.46 8.09 -2.90
C ASP A 112 8.80 8.32 -1.41
N ILE A 113 7.98 7.78 -0.50
CA ILE A 113 7.95 8.02 0.94
C ILE A 113 8.10 6.71 1.73
N GLY A 114 9.07 6.67 2.64
CA GLY A 114 9.16 5.65 3.69
C GLY A 114 8.86 6.24 5.07
N LEU A 115 8.15 5.49 5.90
CA LEU A 115 7.82 5.88 7.28
C LEU A 115 8.34 4.85 8.30
N ALA A 116 9.05 5.30 9.32
CA ALA A 116 9.45 4.46 10.46
C ALA A 116 9.95 5.30 11.64
N ASP A 117 9.97 4.72 12.84
CA ASP A 117 10.63 5.31 14.01
C ASP A 117 12.16 5.04 13.93
N PHE A 118 12.90 5.92 13.26
CA PHE A 118 14.33 5.70 12.99
C PHE A 118 15.21 6.01 14.20
N ASP A 119 14.75 6.82 15.16
CA ASP A 119 15.51 7.15 16.37
C ASP A 119 15.03 6.48 17.67
N SER A 120 14.01 5.61 17.56
CA SER A 120 13.45 4.77 18.61
C SER A 120 12.83 5.56 19.77
N ASP A 121 12.24 6.71 19.47
CA ASP A 121 11.56 7.56 20.45
C ASP A 121 10.04 7.34 20.54
N GLY A 122 9.49 6.56 19.60
CA GLY A 122 8.08 6.16 19.54
C GLY A 122 7.26 6.94 18.52
N ASP A 123 7.85 7.93 17.84
CA ASP A 123 7.18 8.74 16.82
C ASP A 123 7.63 8.33 15.41
N GLN A 124 6.73 8.35 14.42
CA GLN A 124 7.11 8.02 13.04
C GLN A 124 7.88 9.18 12.39
N ASP A 125 9.09 8.89 11.93
CA ASP A 125 9.91 9.73 11.07
C ASP A 125 9.62 9.46 9.58
N ILE A 126 10.13 10.34 8.72
CA ILE A 126 9.89 10.31 7.28
C ILE A 126 11.22 10.23 6.54
N VAL A 127 11.35 9.31 5.59
CA VAL A 127 12.33 9.38 4.50
C VAL A 127 11.60 9.66 3.18
N ILE A 128 12.13 10.57 2.37
CA ILE A 128 11.61 10.87 1.02
C ILE A 128 12.77 10.80 0.04
N VAL A 129 12.61 10.06 -1.04
CA VAL A 129 13.63 9.96 -2.09
C VAL A 129 13.40 10.96 -3.20
N SER A 130 14.46 11.33 -3.94
CA SER A 130 14.36 12.40 -4.95
C SER A 130 15.26 12.20 -6.17
N GLU A 131 14.80 12.67 -7.34
CA GLU A 131 15.54 12.52 -8.61
C GLU A 131 16.56 13.65 -8.90
N ASP A 132 16.29 14.89 -8.47
CA ASP A 132 16.87 16.08 -9.11
C ASP A 132 18.29 16.46 -8.64
N ASP A 133 18.52 16.54 -7.33
CA ASP A 133 19.75 17.08 -6.76
C ASP A 133 20.61 16.02 -6.04
N ARG A 134 20.21 14.75 -6.22
CA ARG A 134 20.83 13.55 -5.64
C ARG A 134 20.78 13.47 -4.11
N THR A 135 19.96 14.31 -3.46
CA THR A 135 19.83 14.33 -2.00
C THR A 135 18.47 13.80 -1.60
N ASN A 136 18.46 12.67 -0.91
CA ASN A 136 17.27 12.14 -0.25
C ASN A 136 17.02 12.89 1.07
N GLU A 137 15.78 12.96 1.49
CA GLU A 137 15.33 13.72 2.65
C GLU A 137 15.05 12.79 3.83
N LEU A 138 15.45 13.20 5.03
CA LEU A 138 15.09 12.55 6.28
C LEU A 138 14.53 13.60 7.23
N TYR A 139 13.29 13.46 7.65
CA TYR A 139 12.62 14.36 8.58
C TYR A 139 12.32 13.62 9.88
N ILE A 140 12.93 14.09 10.97
CA ILE A 140 12.78 13.53 12.31
C ILE A 140 11.59 14.17 13.00
N ASN A 141 10.64 13.37 13.46
CA ASN A 141 9.50 13.85 14.24
C ASN A 141 9.98 14.30 15.62
N ASN A 142 9.58 15.50 16.05
CA ASN A 142 10.00 16.03 17.35
C ASN A 142 9.02 15.64 18.49
N GLY A 143 7.99 14.84 18.21
CA GLY A 143 6.95 14.43 19.15
C GLY A 143 5.99 15.55 19.56
N ASP A 144 6.00 16.67 18.82
CA ASP A 144 5.16 17.84 19.06
C ASP A 144 4.40 18.32 17.81
N GLY A 145 4.26 17.44 16.82
CA GLY A 145 3.64 17.73 15.52
C GLY A 145 4.51 18.60 14.61
N THR A 146 5.83 18.60 14.82
CA THR A 146 6.80 19.29 13.97
C THR A 146 7.97 18.39 13.62
N PHE A 147 8.64 18.68 12.49
CA PHE A 147 9.75 17.87 11.99
C PHE A 147 11.05 18.66 11.85
N SER A 148 12.16 17.97 12.11
CA SER A 148 13.52 18.47 11.96
C SER A 148 14.23 17.83 10.77
N ASP A 149 14.92 18.62 9.95
CA ASP A 149 15.73 18.09 8.84
C ASP A 149 16.97 17.34 9.37
N GLY A 150 17.00 16.04 9.09
CA GLY A 150 18.07 15.09 9.38
C GLY A 150 18.73 14.51 8.13
N SER A 151 18.49 15.06 6.93
CA SER A 151 18.90 14.49 5.64
C SER A 151 20.41 14.21 5.55
N ASN A 152 21.24 14.95 6.29
CA ASN A 152 22.68 14.74 6.35
C ASN A 152 23.11 13.44 7.06
N ARG A 153 22.18 12.68 7.63
CA ARG A 153 22.42 11.40 8.30
C ARG A 153 22.35 10.20 7.34
N ILE A 154 21.83 10.39 6.12
CA ILE A 154 21.87 9.40 5.04
C ILE A 154 23.21 9.57 4.30
N PRO A 155 24.14 8.59 4.35
CA PRO A 155 25.51 8.76 3.86
C PRO A 155 25.67 8.45 2.36
N VAL A 156 24.58 8.44 1.60
CA VAL A 156 24.56 8.11 0.16
C VAL A 156 23.87 9.22 -0.63
N ASP A 157 24.23 9.32 -1.91
CA ASP A 157 23.59 10.21 -2.88
C ASP A 157 23.12 9.38 -4.09
N GLY A 158 22.11 9.87 -4.79
CA GLY A 158 21.50 9.10 -5.88
C GLY A 158 20.30 9.79 -6.50
N THR A 159 20.07 9.53 -7.80
CA THR A 159 18.80 9.88 -8.45
C THR A 159 17.87 8.72 -8.13
N SER A 160 16.98 8.94 -7.17
CA SER A 160 16.29 7.89 -6.44
C SER A 160 14.78 7.95 -6.76
N ASN A 161 14.17 6.79 -7.01
CA ASN A 161 12.77 6.69 -7.42
C ASN A 161 11.87 5.99 -6.41
N SER A 162 12.44 5.10 -5.58
CA SER A 162 11.67 4.31 -4.63
C SER A 162 12.45 4.05 -3.34
N VAL A 163 11.74 3.82 -2.24
CA VAL A 163 12.26 3.57 -0.91
C VAL A 163 11.47 2.49 -0.18
N ALA A 164 12.18 1.50 0.35
CA ALA A 164 11.61 0.53 1.27
C ALA A 164 12.30 0.61 2.63
N VAL A 165 11.53 0.37 3.72
CA VAL A 165 12.00 0.47 5.10
C VAL A 165 11.77 -0.84 5.84
N PHE A 166 12.85 -1.44 6.36
CA PHE A 166 12.81 -2.73 7.05
C PHE A 166 14.07 -2.94 7.90
N ASP A 167 14.04 -3.89 8.83
CA ASP A 167 15.21 -4.26 9.64
C ASP A 167 15.99 -5.38 8.93
N VAL A 168 17.03 -5.02 8.17
CA VAL A 168 17.74 -5.99 7.29
C VAL A 168 18.64 -6.92 8.09
N ASN A 169 19.01 -6.55 9.30
CA ASN A 169 20.02 -7.25 10.10
C ASN A 169 19.47 -7.82 11.42
N VAL A 170 18.17 -7.63 11.67
CA VAL A 170 17.40 -8.09 12.82
C VAL A 170 17.92 -7.53 14.16
N ASP A 171 18.37 -6.27 14.17
CA ASP A 171 18.83 -5.58 15.39
C ASP A 171 17.74 -4.73 16.07
N GLY A 172 16.57 -4.63 15.46
CA GLY A 172 15.41 -3.88 15.93
C GLY A 172 15.38 -2.42 15.49
N LEU A 173 16.28 -2.00 14.60
CA LEU A 173 16.31 -0.65 14.03
C LEU A 173 15.86 -0.70 12.55
N PRO A 174 14.95 0.18 12.12
CA PRO A 174 14.59 0.26 10.71
C PRO A 174 15.75 0.80 9.86
N ASP A 175 16.07 0.08 8.79
CA ASP A 175 17.04 0.42 7.75
C ASP A 175 16.34 0.92 6.48
N ILE A 176 17.10 1.44 5.51
CA ILE A 176 16.54 2.06 4.31
C ILE A 176 17.17 1.45 3.05
N LEU A 177 16.34 0.87 2.19
CA LEU A 177 16.66 0.48 0.82
C LEU A 177 16.17 1.57 -0.14
N ILE A 178 17.01 1.98 -1.09
CA ILE A 178 16.73 3.07 -2.02
C ILE A 178 16.94 2.58 -3.46
N GLY A 179 15.85 2.53 -4.22
CA GLY A 179 15.82 2.30 -5.67
C GLY A 179 16.41 3.50 -6.43
N ASN A 180 17.37 3.26 -7.32
CA ASN A 180 18.13 4.30 -7.98
C ASN A 180 18.22 4.13 -9.51
N ASN A 181 18.50 5.23 -10.20
CA ASN A 181 19.12 5.19 -11.51
C ASN A 181 20.62 4.85 -11.35
N GLY A 182 20.95 3.57 -11.45
CA GLY A 182 22.25 2.98 -11.21
C GLY A 182 22.21 1.93 -10.10
N GLN A 183 23.19 1.96 -9.20
CA GLN A 183 23.24 1.03 -8.07
C GLN A 183 22.23 1.43 -6.99
N ASN A 184 21.31 0.53 -6.66
CA ASN A 184 20.43 0.64 -5.50
C ASN A 184 21.26 0.69 -4.20
N ARG A 185 20.79 1.43 -3.20
CA ARG A 185 21.53 1.68 -1.95
C ARG A 185 20.84 1.02 -0.77
N LEU A 186 21.61 0.40 0.11
CA LEU A 186 21.12 -0.09 1.39
C LEU A 186 21.93 0.56 2.51
N VAL A 187 21.25 1.41 3.29
CA VAL A 187 21.87 2.10 4.43
C VAL A 187 21.30 1.57 5.74
N VAL A 188 22.19 1.16 6.64
CA VAL A 188 21.85 0.53 7.91
C VAL A 188 21.87 1.55 9.03
N ASN A 189 20.81 1.59 9.82
CA ASN A 189 20.65 2.42 10.98
C ASN A 189 21.46 1.87 12.15
N ILE A 190 22.42 2.67 12.63
CA ILE A 190 23.25 2.32 13.79
C ILE A 190 22.75 2.97 15.08
N GLY A 191 21.52 3.48 15.06
CA GLY A 191 20.79 4.07 16.17
C GLY A 191 20.69 5.59 16.08
N ASN A 192 19.60 6.13 16.65
CA ASN A 192 19.28 7.55 16.66
C ASN A 192 19.21 8.14 15.23
N ALA A 193 18.56 7.42 14.32
CA ALA A 193 18.43 7.74 12.90
C ALA A 193 19.76 8.11 12.24
N THR A 194 20.84 7.39 12.56
CA THR A 194 22.17 7.62 11.98
C THR A 194 22.53 6.41 11.16
N PHE A 195 22.89 6.61 9.89
CA PHE A 195 23.04 5.49 8.96
C PHE A 195 24.49 5.30 8.49
N ILE A 196 24.82 4.06 8.10
CA ILE A 196 26.04 3.69 7.39
C ILE A 196 25.68 3.02 6.07
N ASP A 197 26.51 3.19 5.04
CA ASP A 197 26.31 2.52 3.74
C ASP A 197 26.84 1.09 3.80
N GLU A 198 25.96 0.09 3.70
CA GLU A 198 26.30 -1.34 3.60
C GLU A 198 25.95 -1.93 2.22
N THR A 199 25.75 -1.07 1.20
CA THR A 199 25.37 -1.49 -0.17
C THR A 199 26.27 -2.60 -0.71
N ASP A 200 27.60 -2.37 -0.74
CA ASP A 200 28.57 -3.31 -1.32
C ASP A 200 28.68 -4.64 -0.55
N GLN A 201 28.21 -4.65 0.71
CA GLN A 201 28.22 -5.85 1.55
C GLN A 201 27.00 -6.71 1.24
N ARG A 202 25.83 -6.08 1.12
CA ARG A 202 24.53 -6.76 1.18
C ARG A 202 23.86 -6.92 -0.17
N LEU A 203 24.06 -5.99 -1.10
CA LEU A 203 23.40 -6.01 -2.39
C LEU A 203 24.34 -6.50 -3.51
N PRO A 204 23.82 -7.24 -4.51
CA PRO A 204 24.55 -7.48 -5.73
C PRO A 204 24.81 -6.16 -6.48
N LEU A 205 25.96 -6.09 -7.17
CA LEU A 205 26.28 -4.95 -8.03
C LEU A 205 25.38 -4.96 -9.27
N ALA A 206 24.57 -3.92 -9.42
CA ALA A 206 23.67 -3.72 -10.55
C ALA A 206 23.82 -2.30 -11.12
N ASN A 207 23.42 -2.11 -12.37
CA ASN A 207 23.42 -0.80 -13.02
C ASN A 207 22.19 -0.71 -13.93
N ASP A 208 21.04 -0.67 -13.29
CA ASP A 208 19.72 -0.63 -13.90
C ASP A 208 19.05 0.72 -13.56
N VAL A 209 17.88 0.98 -14.13
CA VAL A 209 17.04 2.10 -13.72
C VAL A 209 15.88 1.53 -12.93
N THR A 210 16.04 1.52 -11.61
CA THR A 210 14.98 1.08 -10.70
C THR A 210 13.91 2.15 -10.62
N GLN A 211 12.67 1.72 -10.78
CA GLN A 211 11.48 2.54 -10.61
C GLN A 211 10.82 2.22 -9.28
N ASP A 212 10.87 0.95 -8.85
CA ASP A 212 10.25 0.52 -7.62
C ASP A 212 10.99 -0.67 -6.95
N VAL A 213 10.89 -0.76 -5.62
CA VAL A 213 11.35 -1.88 -4.78
C VAL A 213 10.29 -2.23 -3.75
N ASP A 214 9.97 -3.52 -3.64
CA ASP A 214 9.06 -4.02 -2.62
C ASP A 214 9.64 -5.26 -1.91
N LEU A 215 9.11 -5.58 -0.73
CA LEU A 215 9.63 -6.56 0.21
C LEU A 215 8.61 -7.66 0.51
N GLY A 216 9.02 -8.92 0.36
CA GLY A 216 8.17 -10.07 0.67
C GLY A 216 8.98 -11.34 0.92
N ASP A 217 8.53 -12.20 1.83
CA ASP A 217 9.09 -13.55 2.02
C ASP A 217 8.52 -14.47 0.93
N VAL A 218 9.22 -14.59 -0.20
CA VAL A 218 8.67 -15.28 -1.37
C VAL A 218 8.91 -16.78 -1.34
N ASP A 219 9.83 -17.28 -0.52
CA ASP A 219 10.15 -18.71 -0.42
C ASP A 219 9.86 -19.35 0.94
N GLY A 220 9.19 -18.61 1.82
CA GLY A 220 8.59 -19.08 3.06
C GLY A 220 9.63 -19.43 4.13
N ASP A 221 10.83 -18.86 4.05
CA ASP A 221 11.91 -19.11 4.99
C ASP A 221 11.89 -18.17 6.20
N GLY A 222 11.06 -17.13 6.15
CA GLY A 222 10.82 -16.14 7.20
C GLY A 222 11.66 -14.88 7.08
N ASP A 223 12.49 -14.75 6.06
CA ASP A 223 13.30 -13.57 5.79
C ASP A 223 12.71 -12.79 4.59
N LEU A 224 12.68 -11.45 4.68
CA LEU A 224 12.17 -10.63 3.58
C LEU A 224 13.16 -10.62 2.41
N ASP A 225 12.67 -10.95 1.22
CA ASP A 225 13.33 -10.81 -0.07
C ASP A 225 12.99 -9.46 -0.72
N ILE A 226 13.69 -9.11 -1.80
CA ILE A 226 13.48 -7.84 -2.54
C ILE A 226 13.04 -8.15 -3.97
N VAL A 227 11.89 -7.63 -4.38
CA VAL A 227 11.57 -7.46 -5.80
C VAL A 227 11.98 -6.06 -6.26
N VAL A 228 12.50 -5.95 -7.48
CA VAL A 228 12.93 -4.69 -8.08
C VAL A 228 12.26 -4.51 -9.44
N GLY A 229 11.40 -3.50 -9.55
CA GLY A 229 10.82 -3.02 -10.80
C GLY A 229 11.81 -2.12 -11.54
N ASN A 230 12.16 -2.49 -12.78
CA ASN A 230 13.13 -1.75 -13.58
C ASN A 230 12.57 -1.30 -14.94
N GLU A 231 13.23 -0.32 -15.56
CA GLU A 231 13.03 -0.01 -16.99
C GLU A 231 13.63 -1.08 -17.95
N ASP A 232 14.34 -2.07 -17.37
CA ASP A 232 14.88 -3.27 -18.02
C ASP A 232 14.31 -4.53 -17.33
N GLU A 233 15.06 -5.63 -17.27
CA GLU A 233 14.62 -6.85 -16.58
C GLU A 233 14.44 -6.59 -15.07
N ASN A 234 13.24 -6.91 -14.56
CA ASN A 234 12.97 -6.92 -13.12
C ASN A 234 13.88 -7.90 -12.38
N LYS A 235 14.13 -7.62 -11.10
CA LYS A 235 14.96 -8.48 -10.26
C LYS A 235 14.19 -9.08 -9.10
N LEU A 236 14.61 -10.27 -8.69
CA LEU A 236 14.27 -10.89 -7.42
C LEU A 236 15.56 -11.23 -6.70
N LEU A 237 15.79 -10.53 -5.59
CA LEU A 237 16.98 -10.68 -4.75
C LEU A 237 16.59 -11.44 -3.49
N ILE A 238 17.11 -12.66 -3.36
CA ILE A 238 16.77 -13.57 -2.28
C ILE A 238 17.69 -13.32 -1.10
N ASN A 239 17.10 -13.13 0.07
CA ASN A 239 17.80 -13.00 1.34
C ASN A 239 18.42 -14.33 1.71
N GLN A 240 19.64 -14.32 2.25
CA GLN A 240 20.37 -15.53 2.62
C GLN A 240 20.30 -15.82 4.13
N GLY A 241 19.35 -15.17 4.80
CA GLY A 241 19.04 -15.27 6.24
C GLY A 241 19.93 -14.45 7.16
N ASP A 242 20.73 -13.55 6.60
CA ASP A 242 21.58 -12.61 7.33
C ASP A 242 21.57 -11.19 6.74
N GLY A 243 20.59 -10.93 5.85
CA GLY A 243 20.42 -9.65 5.16
C GLY A 243 21.49 -9.40 4.09
N ASN A 244 22.12 -10.46 3.58
CA ASN A 244 22.86 -10.43 2.32
C ASN A 244 21.98 -11.05 1.24
N PHE A 245 21.95 -10.43 0.07
CA PHE A 245 21.03 -10.79 -1.00
C PHE A 245 21.77 -11.37 -2.21
N THR A 246 21.16 -12.37 -2.84
CA THR A 246 21.62 -12.96 -4.10
C THR A 246 20.59 -12.69 -5.19
N ASP A 247 21.03 -12.23 -6.36
CA ASP A 247 20.16 -12.14 -7.54
C ASP A 247 19.85 -13.56 -8.07
N GLU A 248 18.61 -14.00 -7.90
CA GLU A 248 18.09 -15.30 -8.40
C GLU A 248 17.04 -15.13 -9.51
N SER A 249 16.96 -13.94 -10.10
CA SER A 249 15.92 -13.57 -11.07
C SER A 249 15.85 -14.53 -12.27
N GLU A 250 17.00 -14.97 -12.80
CA GLU A 250 17.06 -15.87 -13.97
C GLU A 250 16.39 -17.23 -13.73
N ASP A 251 16.38 -17.70 -12.48
CA ASP A 251 15.83 -19.00 -12.09
C ASP A 251 14.38 -18.92 -11.61
N ARG A 252 14.02 -17.78 -11.01
CA ARG A 252 12.75 -17.59 -10.30
C ARG A 252 11.70 -16.78 -11.04
N ILE A 253 12.10 -15.84 -11.91
CA ILE A 253 11.16 -15.03 -12.71
C ILE A 253 11.17 -15.50 -14.16
N PRO A 254 10.02 -15.89 -14.76
CA PRO A 254 9.97 -16.22 -16.18
C PRO A 254 10.40 -15.04 -17.05
N VAL A 255 11.17 -15.29 -18.12
CA VAL A 255 11.58 -14.21 -19.04
C VAL A 255 10.46 -13.91 -20.04
N ARG A 256 10.12 -12.63 -20.20
CA ARG A 256 9.23 -12.16 -21.27
C ARG A 256 10.01 -11.87 -22.56
N ALA A 257 9.33 -12.10 -23.70
CA ALA A 257 9.94 -11.85 -25.01
C ALA A 257 9.92 -10.35 -25.41
N SER A 258 8.91 -9.61 -24.91
CA SER A 258 8.86 -8.16 -24.98
C SER A 258 9.68 -7.54 -23.85
N GLN A 259 10.17 -6.32 -24.08
CA GLN A 259 10.80 -5.53 -23.04
C GLN A 259 9.76 -5.20 -21.97
N GLU A 260 10.05 -5.59 -20.74
CA GLU A 260 9.30 -5.18 -19.55
C GLU A 260 9.84 -3.81 -19.11
N VAL A 261 8.93 -2.89 -18.80
CA VAL A 261 9.27 -1.54 -18.33
C VAL A 261 8.34 -1.30 -17.16
N THR A 262 8.79 -1.74 -16.00
CA THR A 262 7.99 -1.76 -14.80
C THR A 262 8.12 -0.44 -14.07
N ARG A 263 6.98 0.11 -13.68
CA ARG A 263 6.89 1.27 -12.82
C ARG A 263 6.63 0.91 -11.37
N GLU A 264 5.86 -0.16 -11.15
CA GLU A 264 5.43 -0.61 -9.83
C GLU A 264 5.51 -2.13 -9.74
N ALA A 265 5.92 -2.66 -8.59
CA ALA A 265 5.93 -4.06 -8.26
C ALA A 265 5.28 -4.27 -6.89
N ASP A 266 4.22 -5.07 -6.81
CA ASP A 266 3.52 -5.32 -5.55
C ASP A 266 3.28 -6.82 -5.34
N PHE A 267 3.23 -7.22 -4.08
CA PHE A 267 2.96 -8.59 -3.65
C PHE A 267 1.50 -8.78 -3.18
N GLY A 268 0.95 -9.96 -3.44
CA GLY A 268 -0.27 -10.40 -2.78
C GLY A 268 -0.60 -11.84 -3.08
N ASP A 269 -1.42 -12.49 -2.25
CA ASP A 269 -1.96 -13.83 -2.54
C ASP A 269 -3.08 -13.66 -3.58
N LEU A 270 -2.78 -13.92 -4.86
CA LEU A 270 -3.69 -13.69 -5.98
C LEU A 270 -4.53 -14.93 -6.29
N ASP A 271 -4.11 -16.13 -5.91
CA ASP A 271 -4.84 -17.38 -6.23
C ASP A 271 -5.43 -18.12 -5.02
N GLY A 272 -5.22 -17.59 -3.82
CA GLY A 272 -5.81 -18.04 -2.55
C GLY A 272 -5.09 -19.23 -1.94
N ASP A 273 -3.85 -19.52 -2.34
CA ASP A 273 -3.05 -20.62 -1.80
C ASP A 273 -2.21 -20.24 -0.58
N GLY A 274 -2.10 -18.93 -0.30
CA GLY A 274 -1.44 -18.34 0.87
C GLY A 274 0.02 -17.96 0.65
N ASP A 275 0.56 -18.14 -0.56
CA ASP A 275 1.91 -17.72 -0.92
C ASP A 275 1.86 -16.32 -1.58
N LEU A 276 2.95 -15.54 -1.47
CA LEU A 276 3.00 -14.21 -2.09
C LEU A 276 3.23 -14.32 -3.60
N ASP A 277 2.25 -13.90 -4.38
CA ASP A 277 2.34 -13.71 -5.83
C ASP A 277 2.78 -12.28 -6.16
N LEU A 278 3.13 -12.04 -7.43
CA LEU A 278 3.67 -10.76 -7.90
C LEU A 278 2.80 -10.12 -8.97
N VAL A 279 2.62 -8.80 -8.88
CA VAL A 279 2.06 -7.96 -9.93
C VAL A 279 3.06 -6.90 -10.36
N PHE A 280 3.28 -6.76 -11.67
CA PHE A 280 4.07 -5.65 -12.23
C PHE A 280 3.19 -4.69 -13.03
N GLY A 281 3.21 -3.42 -12.64
CA GLY A 281 2.64 -2.29 -13.36
C GLY A 281 3.56 -1.85 -14.50
N ASN A 282 3.12 -2.01 -15.74
CA ASN A 282 3.98 -1.81 -16.90
C ASN A 282 3.60 -0.57 -17.73
N VAL A 283 4.63 0.05 -18.33
CA VAL A 283 4.49 1.27 -19.13
C VAL A 283 5.21 1.18 -20.48
N THR A 284 5.01 2.19 -21.34
CA THR A 284 5.62 2.20 -22.69
C THR A 284 6.30 3.51 -23.07
N ASN A 285 6.36 4.47 -22.14
CA ASN A 285 6.84 5.84 -22.40
C ASN A 285 8.28 6.09 -21.94
N LEU A 286 8.89 5.19 -21.18
CA LEU A 286 10.27 5.33 -20.69
C LEU A 286 11.26 4.67 -21.67
N VAL A 287 10.97 3.43 -22.07
CA VAL A 287 11.79 2.68 -23.03
C VAL A 287 11.02 2.35 -24.31
N SER A 288 11.65 2.58 -25.46
CA SER A 288 11.07 2.30 -26.78
C SER A 288 10.86 0.80 -26.99
N GLY A 289 9.60 0.39 -27.20
CA GLY A 289 9.24 -1.00 -27.45
C GLY A 289 8.83 -1.77 -26.18
N GLY A 290 8.67 -1.07 -25.05
CA GLY A 290 8.05 -1.63 -23.86
C GLY A 290 6.64 -2.17 -24.12
N ASP A 291 6.28 -3.19 -23.36
CA ASP A 291 4.93 -3.74 -23.29
C ASP A 291 4.12 -3.01 -22.22
N ALA A 292 2.91 -2.55 -22.56
CA ALA A 292 2.04 -1.87 -21.58
C ALA A 292 1.24 -2.87 -20.74
N GLN A 293 1.27 -4.15 -21.11
CA GLN A 293 0.52 -5.17 -20.41
C GLN A 293 1.12 -5.42 -19.03
N ASN A 294 0.37 -5.07 -17.98
CA ASN A 294 0.69 -5.49 -16.61
C ASN A 294 0.87 -7.00 -16.55
N ARG A 295 1.69 -7.45 -15.62
CA ARG A 295 2.06 -8.86 -15.48
C ARG A 295 1.60 -9.37 -14.13
N ILE A 296 1.02 -10.57 -14.11
CA ILE A 296 0.76 -11.31 -12.88
C ILE A 296 1.55 -12.62 -12.91
N LEU A 297 2.16 -12.93 -11.78
CA LEU A 297 3.07 -14.05 -11.60
C LEU A 297 2.67 -14.83 -10.36
N PHE A 298 2.27 -16.10 -10.53
CA PHE A 298 1.90 -16.94 -9.39
C PHE A 298 3.11 -17.70 -8.86
N ASN A 299 3.29 -17.66 -7.56
CA ASN A 299 4.33 -18.34 -6.81
C ASN A 299 3.94 -19.79 -6.55
N ASP A 300 4.91 -20.68 -6.38
CA ASP A 300 4.68 -22.08 -6.01
C ASP A 300 4.96 -22.37 -4.52
N GLY A 301 5.08 -21.30 -3.73
CA GLY A 301 5.46 -21.30 -2.32
C GLY A 301 6.96 -21.47 -2.07
N THR A 302 7.78 -21.45 -3.12
CA THR A 302 9.25 -21.54 -3.01
C THR A 302 9.96 -20.42 -3.77
N GLY A 303 9.23 -19.36 -4.11
CA GLY A 303 9.72 -18.20 -4.86
C GLY A 303 9.95 -18.49 -6.34
N HIS A 304 9.42 -19.59 -6.88
CA HIS A 304 9.48 -19.88 -8.31
C HIS A 304 8.16 -19.52 -8.99
N PHE A 305 8.20 -18.52 -9.85
CA PHE A 305 7.00 -17.92 -10.41
C PHE A 305 6.59 -18.50 -11.77
N VAL A 306 5.29 -18.50 -12.04
CA VAL A 306 4.69 -18.82 -13.34
C VAL A 306 3.91 -17.61 -13.86
N ASP A 307 4.17 -17.21 -15.12
CA ASP A 307 3.43 -16.11 -15.74
C ASP A 307 2.02 -16.54 -16.14
N MET A 308 1.03 -15.99 -15.44
CA MET A 308 -0.39 -16.29 -15.63
C MET A 308 -1.12 -15.20 -16.41
N THR A 309 -0.41 -14.17 -16.88
CA THR A 309 -1.01 -12.98 -17.48
C THR A 309 -1.95 -13.29 -18.64
N GLU A 310 -1.53 -14.14 -19.60
CA GLU A 310 -2.31 -14.40 -20.82
C GLU A 310 -3.67 -15.06 -20.53
N THR A 311 -3.76 -15.86 -19.46
CA THR A 311 -4.95 -16.65 -19.13
C THR A 311 -5.82 -16.03 -18.06
N ASN A 312 -5.21 -15.29 -17.13
CA ASN A 312 -5.83 -14.91 -15.87
C ASN A 312 -6.01 -13.39 -15.70
N TYR A 313 -5.35 -12.56 -16.52
CA TYR A 313 -5.48 -11.10 -16.44
C TYR A 313 -6.05 -10.52 -17.73
N PRO A 314 -6.92 -9.49 -17.68
CA PRO A 314 -7.42 -8.85 -18.89
C PRO A 314 -6.32 -8.28 -19.77
N VAL A 315 -6.47 -8.43 -21.08
CA VAL A 315 -5.56 -7.79 -22.04
C VAL A 315 -5.83 -6.29 -22.05
N THR A 316 -4.86 -5.51 -21.59
CA THR A 316 -4.93 -4.05 -21.47
C THR A 316 -3.81 -3.40 -22.26
N ASN A 317 -3.94 -2.09 -22.48
CA ASN A 317 -2.87 -1.27 -23.02
C ASN A 317 -2.79 0.05 -22.23
N GLU A 318 -3.10 -0.08 -20.94
CA GLU A 318 -2.97 0.96 -19.94
C GLU A 318 -1.47 1.13 -19.62
N ARG A 319 -1.07 2.28 -19.09
CA ARG A 319 0.30 2.49 -18.60
C ARG A 319 0.16 2.64 -17.12
N SER A 320 0.36 1.56 -16.39
CA SER A 320 0.17 1.53 -14.95
C SER A 320 1.43 2.08 -14.32
N PHE A 321 1.29 3.23 -13.67
CA PHE A 321 2.36 3.83 -12.87
C PHE A 321 2.29 3.40 -11.42
N GLU A 322 1.15 2.83 -11.04
CA GLU A 322 0.82 2.36 -9.70
C GLU A 322 0.01 1.08 -9.81
N VAL A 323 0.21 0.16 -8.88
CA VAL A 323 -0.51 -1.10 -8.71
C VAL A 323 -0.58 -1.42 -7.22
N ASP A 324 -1.80 -1.52 -6.69
CA ASP A 324 -2.05 -1.94 -5.30
C ASP A 324 -2.91 -3.21 -5.29
N VAL A 325 -2.57 -4.16 -4.42
CA VAL A 325 -3.19 -5.48 -4.29
C VAL A 325 -3.90 -5.63 -2.95
N PHE A 326 -5.24 -5.59 -2.97
CA PHE A 326 -6.06 -5.74 -1.76
C PHE A 326 -7.52 -6.10 -2.07
N ASP A 327 -8.23 -6.68 -1.09
CA ASP A 327 -9.67 -6.94 -1.14
C ASP A 327 -10.48 -5.63 -1.16
N ILE A 328 -10.79 -5.11 -2.36
CA ILE A 328 -11.44 -3.80 -2.51
C ILE A 328 -12.97 -3.90 -2.40
N ASP A 329 -13.55 -5.08 -2.60
CA ASP A 329 -15.00 -5.28 -2.60
C ASP A 329 -15.56 -6.01 -1.37
N GLY A 330 -14.67 -6.53 -0.52
CA GLY A 330 -14.94 -7.15 0.76
C GLY A 330 -15.36 -8.62 0.66
N ASP A 331 -15.01 -9.32 -0.41
CA ASP A 331 -15.36 -10.73 -0.62
C ASP A 331 -14.31 -11.72 -0.08
N GLY A 332 -13.13 -11.22 0.29
CA GLY A 332 -12.06 -11.95 0.95
C GLY A 332 -10.90 -12.38 0.05
N ASP A 333 -10.94 -12.02 -1.24
CA ASP A 333 -9.89 -12.30 -2.21
C ASP A 333 -9.17 -11.00 -2.59
N ASN A 334 -7.85 -11.05 -2.84
CA ASN A 334 -7.12 -9.84 -3.23
C ASN A 334 -7.46 -9.44 -4.68
N ASP A 335 -7.77 -8.17 -4.89
CA ASP A 335 -8.03 -7.55 -6.18
C ASP A 335 -6.87 -6.66 -6.60
N ILE A 336 -6.85 -6.26 -7.88
CA ILE A 336 -5.79 -5.38 -8.42
C ILE A 336 -6.39 -4.02 -8.77
N VAL A 337 -5.82 -2.94 -8.23
CA VAL A 337 -6.16 -1.56 -8.58
C VAL A 337 -4.97 -0.89 -9.24
N THR A 338 -5.19 -0.12 -10.31
CA THR A 338 -4.09 0.53 -11.03
C THR A 338 -4.29 2.03 -11.23
N GLY A 339 -3.24 2.79 -10.95
CA GLY A 339 -3.09 4.19 -11.34
C GLY A 339 -2.50 4.27 -12.74
N ASN A 340 -3.22 4.94 -13.65
CA ASN A 340 -2.88 4.89 -15.07
C ASN A 340 -2.55 6.26 -15.66
N LEU A 341 -1.66 6.25 -16.66
CA LEU A 341 -1.39 7.39 -17.53
C LEU A 341 -1.90 7.15 -18.96
N PRO A 342 -2.33 8.22 -19.66
CA PRO A 342 -2.54 8.12 -21.10
C PRO A 342 -1.20 7.95 -21.83
N GLY A 343 -1.30 7.66 -23.13
CA GLY A 343 -0.14 7.86 -24.02
C GLY A 343 0.28 9.33 -24.09
N SER A 344 1.47 9.58 -24.63
CA SER A 344 2.08 10.92 -24.68
C SER A 344 1.09 12.01 -25.12
N GLY A 345 0.85 12.99 -24.24
CA GLY A 345 -0.02 14.15 -24.51
C GLY A 345 -1.53 13.87 -24.47
N GLY A 346 -1.97 12.79 -23.82
CA GLY A 346 -3.39 12.46 -23.67
C GLY A 346 -4.10 13.15 -22.49
N ASN A 347 -5.41 12.93 -22.39
CA ASN A 347 -6.25 13.42 -21.30
C ASN A 347 -6.21 12.44 -20.10
N PRO A 348 -6.60 12.89 -18.89
CA PRO A 348 -6.78 12.00 -17.73
C PRO A 348 -7.57 10.73 -18.08
N VAL A 349 -7.04 9.58 -17.65
CA VAL A 349 -7.60 8.25 -17.89
C VAL A 349 -8.21 7.72 -16.59
N ARG A 350 -8.93 6.61 -16.67
CA ARG A 350 -9.50 5.97 -15.48
C ARG A 350 -8.37 5.37 -14.63
N PHE A 351 -8.55 5.35 -13.32
CA PHE A 351 -8.00 4.27 -12.50
C PHE A 351 -8.76 2.99 -12.87
N SER A 352 -8.12 1.84 -12.80
CA SER A 352 -8.74 0.57 -13.17
C SER A 352 -8.83 -0.34 -11.96
N VAL A 353 -9.89 -1.15 -11.89
CA VAL A 353 -10.06 -2.18 -10.87
C VAL A 353 -10.34 -3.50 -11.54
N TYR A 354 -9.58 -4.51 -11.16
CA TYR A 354 -9.68 -5.87 -11.66
C TYR A 354 -10.04 -6.78 -10.49
N LEU A 355 -11.30 -7.20 -10.43
CA LEU A 355 -11.75 -8.08 -9.36
C LEU A 355 -11.33 -9.52 -9.62
N ASN A 356 -10.84 -10.17 -8.57
CA ASN A 356 -10.51 -11.57 -8.52
C ASN A 356 -11.77 -12.41 -8.29
N ASP A 357 -11.77 -13.66 -8.76
CA ASP A 357 -12.87 -14.61 -8.52
C ASP A 357 -12.55 -15.64 -7.40
N GLY A 358 -11.47 -15.38 -6.67
CA GLY A 358 -10.91 -16.25 -5.63
C GLY A 358 -10.08 -17.40 -6.15
N SER A 359 -9.80 -17.44 -7.46
CA SER A 359 -8.87 -18.40 -8.07
C SER A 359 -7.80 -17.74 -8.92
N GLY A 360 -7.63 -16.43 -8.74
CA GLY A 360 -6.70 -15.61 -9.50
C GLY A 360 -7.14 -15.34 -10.92
N ILE A 361 -8.44 -15.37 -11.24
CA ILE A 361 -8.96 -14.95 -12.55
C ILE A 361 -9.59 -13.56 -12.42
N PHE A 362 -8.95 -12.58 -13.06
CA PHE A 362 -9.28 -11.17 -12.93
C PHE A 362 -10.25 -10.68 -14.00
N THR A 363 -11.22 -9.84 -13.61
CA THR A 363 -12.16 -9.18 -14.51
C THR A 363 -12.18 -7.67 -14.27
N ASP A 364 -12.09 -6.86 -15.32
CA ASP A 364 -12.28 -5.39 -15.21
C ASP A 364 -13.70 -5.10 -14.69
N ALA A 365 -13.76 -4.56 -13.47
CA ALA A 365 -14.98 -4.16 -12.78
C ALA A 365 -14.92 -2.68 -12.36
N THR A 366 -14.11 -1.88 -13.05
CA THR A 366 -13.82 -0.49 -12.69
C THR A 366 -15.09 0.33 -12.42
N ASP A 367 -16.10 0.23 -13.31
CA ASP A 367 -17.34 1.01 -13.20
C ASP A 367 -18.28 0.53 -12.07
N ASP A 368 -18.04 -0.66 -11.52
CA ASP A 368 -18.76 -1.21 -10.37
C ASP A 368 -18.13 -0.78 -9.03
N VAL A 369 -16.85 -0.37 -9.06
CA VAL A 369 -16.08 0.04 -7.88
C VAL A 369 -15.94 1.55 -7.79
N PHE A 370 -15.55 2.22 -8.88
CA PHE A 370 -15.37 3.66 -8.94
C PHE A 370 -16.46 4.37 -9.74
N PRO A 371 -16.88 5.58 -9.32
CA PRO A 371 -17.66 6.45 -10.18
C PRO A 371 -16.94 6.69 -11.51
N SER A 372 -17.65 6.66 -12.64
CA SER A 372 -17.04 6.87 -13.97
C SER A 372 -16.36 8.24 -14.16
N THR A 373 -16.55 9.16 -13.21
CA THR A 373 -15.91 10.48 -13.14
C THR A 373 -14.49 10.43 -12.56
N ILE A 374 -14.11 9.35 -11.88
CA ILE A 374 -12.78 9.16 -11.31
C ILE A 374 -11.80 8.94 -12.45
N ARG A 375 -11.05 10.00 -12.75
CA ARG A 375 -10.07 10.05 -13.83
C ARG A 375 -8.92 10.95 -13.45
N GLY A 376 -7.73 10.52 -13.80
CA GLY A 376 -6.50 11.12 -13.34
C GLY A 376 -5.29 10.81 -14.23
N PHE A 377 -4.16 11.32 -13.78
CA PHE A 377 -2.84 10.79 -14.10
C PHE A 377 -2.38 10.12 -12.79
N GLY A 378 -2.83 8.89 -12.57
CA GLY A 378 -2.63 8.22 -11.29
C GLY A 378 -1.17 7.81 -11.11
N PHE A 379 -0.59 8.22 -10.00
CA PHE A 379 0.81 7.94 -9.64
C PHE A 379 0.95 7.13 -8.36
N ASP A 380 -0.03 7.20 -7.46
CA ASP A 380 -0.05 6.41 -6.23
C ASP A 380 -1.52 6.25 -5.75
N ILE A 381 -1.77 5.19 -4.98
CA ILE A 381 -3.02 4.80 -4.33
C ILE A 381 -2.68 4.41 -2.90
N VAL A 382 -3.06 5.25 -1.93
CA VAL A 382 -2.91 4.90 -0.50
C VAL A 382 -4.27 4.72 0.16
N ARG A 383 -4.35 3.74 1.07
CA ARG A 383 -5.58 3.35 1.74
C ARG A 383 -5.52 3.50 3.26
N GLY A 384 -6.66 3.86 3.85
CA GLY A 384 -6.83 3.94 5.31
C GLY A 384 -8.20 4.47 5.72
N ASP A 385 -8.66 4.10 6.91
CA ASP A 385 -9.93 4.59 7.48
C ASP A 385 -9.79 6.03 7.99
N VAL A 386 -9.84 7.00 7.08
CA VAL A 386 -9.63 8.42 7.43
C VAL A 386 -10.85 9.08 8.06
N ASN A 387 -12.01 8.40 8.09
CA ASN A 387 -13.25 8.94 8.64
C ASN A 387 -13.77 8.18 9.88
N GLY A 388 -13.04 7.15 10.33
CA GLY A 388 -13.30 6.38 11.54
C GLY A 388 -14.53 5.47 11.47
N ASP A 389 -14.94 5.05 10.27
CA ASP A 389 -16.11 4.19 10.07
C ASP A 389 -15.80 2.68 9.98
N GLY A 390 -14.52 2.32 10.11
CA GLY A 390 -14.00 0.97 10.13
C GLY A 390 -13.84 0.34 8.75
N ARG A 391 -13.80 1.15 7.68
CA ARG A 391 -13.51 0.71 6.32
C ARG A 391 -12.43 1.60 5.72
N ASP A 392 -11.56 1.01 4.92
CA ASP A 392 -10.53 1.78 4.23
C ASP A 392 -11.17 2.71 3.19
N ASP A 393 -10.75 3.96 3.24
CA ASP A 393 -10.96 4.97 2.21
C ASP A 393 -9.69 5.03 1.33
N LEU A 394 -9.78 5.63 0.15
CA LEU A 394 -8.64 5.73 -0.78
C LEU A 394 -8.28 7.19 -1.06
N TYR A 395 -6.98 7.49 -1.01
CA TYR A 395 -6.41 8.71 -1.57
C TYR A 395 -5.63 8.36 -2.84
N LEU A 396 -5.97 9.02 -3.94
CA LEU A 396 -5.36 8.79 -5.25
C LEU A 396 -4.48 9.99 -5.59
N ALA A 397 -3.15 9.81 -5.53
CA ALA A 397 -2.19 10.83 -5.90
C ALA A 397 -2.18 11.03 -7.43
N ASN A 398 -2.13 12.30 -7.85
CA ASN A 398 -2.22 12.65 -9.26
C ASN A 398 -1.15 13.65 -9.69
N ARG A 399 -0.48 13.34 -10.80
CA ARG A 399 0.50 14.23 -11.43
C ARG A 399 -0.05 14.90 -12.70
N GLY A 400 -0.36 16.18 -12.61
CA GLY A 400 -0.95 16.99 -13.69
C GLY A 400 -2.48 17.06 -13.65
N SER A 401 -3.12 16.44 -12.65
CA SER A 401 -4.53 16.57 -12.31
C SER A 401 -4.71 16.72 -10.80
N THR A 402 -5.93 16.97 -10.33
CA THR A 402 -6.22 17.06 -8.90
C THR A 402 -6.28 15.68 -8.28
N ASP A 403 -5.70 15.52 -7.09
CA ASP A 403 -5.80 14.31 -6.28
C ASP A 403 -7.24 14.04 -5.86
N ILE A 404 -7.54 12.78 -5.56
CA ILE A 404 -8.90 12.32 -5.36
C ILE A 404 -8.98 11.60 -4.01
N LEU A 405 -9.95 11.97 -3.18
CA LEU A 405 -10.29 11.26 -1.95
C LEU A 405 -11.63 10.56 -2.14
N LEU A 406 -11.63 9.25 -1.90
CA LEU A 406 -12.74 8.34 -2.09
C LEU A 406 -13.13 7.72 -0.77
N PHE A 407 -14.37 7.95 -0.32
CA PHE A 407 -14.87 7.25 0.86
C PHE A 407 -15.52 5.93 0.47
N SER A 408 -15.21 4.87 1.24
CA SER A 408 -15.88 3.58 1.09
C SER A 408 -17.36 3.72 1.41
N ALA A 409 -18.22 3.53 0.42
CA ALA A 409 -19.65 3.62 0.64
C ALA A 409 -20.15 2.39 1.41
N SER A 410 -20.87 2.63 2.49
CA SER A 410 -21.54 1.57 3.24
C SER A 410 -22.45 0.69 2.34
N ARG A 411 -21.99 -0.53 2.02
CA ARG A 411 -22.82 -1.61 1.47
C ARG A 411 -23.55 -2.26 2.66
N ARG A 412 -24.88 -2.15 2.68
CA ARG A 412 -25.74 -2.75 3.73
C ARG A 412 -26.29 -4.10 3.33
#